data_AF-A0AAE3AFJ1-F1
#
_entry.id   AF-A0AAE3AFJ1-F1
#
_cell.length_a   1.000
_cell.length_b   1.000
_cell.length_c   1.000
_cell.angle_alpha   90.00
_cell.angle_beta   90.00
_cell.angle_gamma   90.00
#
_symmetry.space_group_name_H-M   'P 1'
#
loop_
_entity.id
_entity.type
_entity.pdbx_description
1 polymer ?
#
loop_
_entity_poly.entity_id
_entity_poly.type
_entity_poly.pdbx_seq_one_letter_code
_entity_poly.pdbx_strand_id
1 'polypeptide(L)'
;MDMTPQTWPEWYDGRHINEVLFCQQFLEKHPMKCVRGRLFTVDGLIEDEGQIGNLILEEISGVLTANLSKTVANLLASIKLQAYSPPLPIETDRIHVANGTYFMNGSFTADKSYCNNRLTVAYNPDAPTPKKWLQFLSELLQPEDIPTLQEFLGYCLLPTTKGQKMLMLIGKGGEGKSRIGLVIRSLLGDSMNTTSIQKVESNRFSRADLENKLLMVDDDMDMSALPKTNYIKSIVTSECKMDMERKGVQSYQSQLYVRFLCFGNGALTALHDKSDGFFRRQIVLTTKDR
;
A
#
# COMPACT_ATOMS: atom_id res chain seq x y z
N MET A 1 -17.33 -46.00 33.30
CA MET A 1 -17.02 -45.23 32.08
C MET A 1 -16.97 -43.79 32.52
N ASP A 2 -15.77 -43.28 32.81
CA ASP A 2 -15.58 -41.88 33.14
C ASP A 2 -15.83 -41.06 31.86
N MET A 3 -16.99 -40.44 31.78
CA MET A 3 -17.27 -39.41 30.80
C MET A 3 -16.39 -38.21 31.17
N THR A 4 -15.27 -38.03 30.48
CA THR A 4 -14.58 -36.74 30.48
C THR A 4 -15.62 -35.67 30.12
N PRO A 5 -15.91 -34.69 30.98
CA PRO A 5 -16.85 -33.64 30.63
C PRO A 5 -16.31 -32.95 29.38
N GLN A 6 -17.13 -32.84 28.35
CA GLN A 6 -16.78 -32.12 27.14
C GLN A 6 -16.60 -30.65 27.53
N THR A 7 -15.35 -30.26 27.79
CA THR A 7 -15.00 -28.90 28.14
C THR A 7 -15.08 -28.05 26.89
N TRP A 8 -16.19 -27.33 26.75
CA TRP A 8 -16.33 -26.31 25.72
C TRP A 8 -15.37 -25.15 25.96
N PRO A 9 -15.04 -24.38 24.92
CA PRO A 9 -14.35 -23.10 25.09
C PRO A 9 -15.14 -22.18 26.03
N GLU A 10 -14.45 -21.33 26.79
CA GLU A 10 -15.09 -20.43 27.79
C GLU A 10 -16.11 -19.46 27.17
N TRP A 11 -15.98 -19.16 25.88
CA TRP A 11 -16.93 -18.32 25.15
C TRP A 11 -18.18 -19.07 24.68
N TYR A 12 -18.36 -20.37 24.97
CA TYR A 12 -19.52 -21.15 24.56
C TYR A 12 -20.20 -21.87 25.73
N ASP A 13 -21.51 -21.65 25.89
CA ASP A 13 -22.31 -22.23 26.98
C ASP A 13 -23.12 -23.48 26.58
N GLY A 14 -22.91 -24.00 25.36
CA GLY A 14 -23.70 -25.12 24.80
C GLY A 14 -24.86 -24.70 23.94
N ARG A 15 -25.18 -23.40 23.90
CA ARG A 15 -26.29 -22.85 23.11
C ARG A 15 -25.90 -21.56 22.40
N HIS A 16 -25.16 -20.68 23.07
CA HIS A 16 -24.82 -19.34 22.61
C HIS A 16 -23.31 -19.10 22.69
N ILE A 17 -22.85 -18.27 21.76
CA ILE A 17 -21.50 -17.71 21.80
C ILE A 17 -21.54 -16.40 22.59
N ASN A 18 -20.73 -16.32 23.64
CA ASN A 18 -20.37 -15.06 24.26
C ASN A 18 -19.41 -14.31 23.32
N GLU A 19 -19.95 -13.40 22.53
CA GLU A 19 -19.17 -12.65 21.54
C GLU A 19 -18.00 -11.88 22.15
N VAL A 20 -18.14 -11.38 23.39
CA VAL A 20 -17.08 -10.62 24.05
C VAL A 20 -15.88 -11.50 24.35
N LEU A 21 -16.11 -12.64 25.00
CA LEU A 21 -15.06 -13.59 25.33
C LEU A 21 -14.46 -14.22 24.07
N PHE A 22 -15.28 -14.52 23.06
CA PHE A 22 -14.79 -15.01 21.78
C PHE A 22 -13.82 -14.02 21.15
N CYS A 23 -14.21 -12.75 21.03
CA CYS A 23 -13.36 -11.72 20.43
C CYS A 23 -12.06 -11.52 21.22
N GLN A 24 -12.10 -11.54 22.56
CA GLN A 24 -10.91 -11.43 23.41
C GLN A 24 -9.93 -12.56 23.14
N GLN A 25 -10.37 -13.82 23.25
CA GLN A 25 -9.52 -14.99 22.99
C GLN A 25 -9.04 -15.03 21.52
N PHE A 26 -9.90 -14.66 20.57
CA PHE A 26 -9.54 -14.60 19.16
C PHE A 26 -8.45 -13.55 18.89
N LEU A 27 -8.55 -12.37 19.51
CA LEU A 27 -7.56 -11.28 19.35
C LEU A 27 -6.25 -11.56 20.11
N GLU A 28 -6.29 -12.34 21.19
CA GLU A 28 -5.08 -12.84 21.85
C GLU A 28 -4.32 -13.82 20.96
N LYS A 29 -5.04 -14.75 20.32
CA LYS A 29 -4.46 -15.74 19.39
C LYS A 29 -4.05 -15.12 18.06
N HIS A 30 -4.81 -14.13 17.58
CA HIS A 30 -4.60 -13.45 16.31
C HIS A 30 -4.55 -11.92 16.51
N PRO A 31 -3.41 -11.38 16.99
CA PRO A 31 -3.30 -9.95 17.28
C PRO A 31 -3.53 -9.06 16.05
N MET A 32 -4.56 -8.23 16.09
CA MET A 32 -4.91 -7.31 15.01
C MET A 32 -5.52 -6.00 15.52
N LYS A 33 -5.49 -4.99 14.65
CA LYS A 33 -6.11 -3.68 14.87
C LYS A 33 -7.07 -3.34 13.75
N CYS A 34 -8.20 -2.73 14.08
CA CYS A 34 -9.16 -2.20 13.13
C CYS A 34 -8.98 -0.68 13.00
N VAL A 35 -8.50 -0.24 11.85
CA VAL A 35 -8.25 1.18 11.55
C VAL A 35 -9.15 1.57 10.39
N ARG A 36 -10.08 2.50 10.64
CA ARG A 36 -11.09 2.94 9.65
C ARG A 36 -11.85 1.77 9.01
N GLY A 37 -12.19 0.75 9.81
CA GLY A 37 -12.96 -0.41 9.36
C GLY A 37 -12.15 -1.50 8.63
N ARG A 38 -10.83 -1.33 8.49
CA ARG A 38 -9.92 -2.31 7.88
C ARG A 38 -9.03 -2.96 8.95
N LEU A 39 -8.76 -4.25 8.82
CA LEU A 39 -7.93 -5.00 9.76
C LEU A 39 -6.45 -4.93 9.39
N PHE A 40 -5.60 -4.80 10.40
CA PHE A 40 -4.14 -4.76 10.30
C PHE A 40 -3.54 -5.75 11.29
N THR A 41 -2.51 -6.48 10.87
CA THR A 41 -1.58 -7.17 11.79
C THR A 41 -0.27 -6.38 11.84
N VAL A 42 0.70 -6.89 12.60
CA VAL A 42 2.07 -6.37 12.54
C VAL A 42 2.72 -6.57 11.17
N ASP A 43 2.20 -7.48 10.34
CA ASP A 43 2.64 -7.73 8.96
C ASP A 43 1.99 -6.77 7.94
N GLY A 44 1.10 -5.89 8.40
CA GLY A 44 0.48 -4.86 7.59
C GLY A 44 -1.03 -5.06 7.45
N LEU A 45 -1.57 -4.48 6.39
CA LEU A 45 -2.99 -4.47 6.09
C LEU A 45 -3.47 -5.86 5.63
N ILE A 46 -4.59 -6.33 6.19
CA ILE A 46 -5.28 -7.52 5.72
C ILE A 46 -6.22 -7.09 4.58
N GLU A 47 -5.85 -7.40 3.33
CA GLU A 47 -6.68 -7.05 2.17
C GLU A 47 -7.89 -7.98 2.02
N ASP A 48 -7.68 -9.28 2.18
CA ASP A 48 -8.73 -10.29 2.12
C ASP A 48 -9.23 -10.63 3.53
N GLU A 49 -10.24 -9.89 4.00
CA GLU A 49 -10.89 -10.17 5.28
C GLU A 49 -11.64 -11.51 5.30
N GLY A 50 -11.85 -12.14 4.14
CA GLY A 50 -12.38 -13.50 4.06
C GLY A 50 -11.49 -14.51 4.78
N GLN A 51 -10.17 -14.27 4.85
CA GLN A 51 -9.24 -15.09 5.62
C GLN A 51 -9.57 -15.06 7.12
N ILE A 52 -9.94 -13.90 7.65
CA ILE A 52 -10.37 -13.77 9.05
C ILE A 52 -11.71 -14.46 9.25
N GLY A 53 -12.63 -14.34 8.28
CA GLY A 53 -13.88 -15.10 8.28
C GLY A 53 -13.66 -16.61 8.35
N ASN A 54 -12.68 -17.15 7.60
CA ASN A 54 -12.33 -18.57 7.63
C ASN A 54 -11.73 -18.99 8.97
N LEU A 55 -10.85 -18.17 9.57
CA LEU A 55 -10.32 -18.44 10.91
C LEU A 55 -11.43 -18.48 11.96
N ILE A 56 -12.36 -17.52 11.92
CA ILE A 56 -13.54 -17.51 12.80
C ILE A 56 -14.36 -18.78 12.59
N LEU A 57 -14.58 -19.18 11.33
CA LEU A 57 -15.33 -20.39 11.00
C LEU A 57 -14.67 -21.63 11.61
N GLU A 58 -13.35 -21.78 11.47
CA GLU A 58 -12.60 -22.90 12.04
C GLU A 58 -12.78 -23.01 13.56
N GLU A 59 -12.73 -21.88 14.28
CA GLU A 59 -12.92 -21.85 15.74
C GLU A 59 -14.33 -22.26 16.17
N ILE A 60 -15.37 -21.87 15.42
CA ILE A 60 -16.76 -22.15 15.81
C ILE A 60 -17.31 -23.47 15.27
N SER A 61 -16.68 -24.06 14.25
CA SER A 61 -17.17 -25.27 13.58
C SER A 61 -17.25 -26.50 14.50
N GLY A 62 -16.46 -26.52 15.58
CA GLY A 62 -16.50 -27.59 16.58
C GLY A 62 -17.71 -27.56 17.52
N VAL A 63 -18.41 -26.43 17.59
CA VAL A 63 -19.53 -26.19 18.53
C VAL A 63 -20.83 -25.78 17.86
N LEU A 64 -20.78 -25.25 16.63
CA LEU A 64 -21.95 -24.86 15.84
C LEU A 64 -21.98 -25.57 14.49
N THR A 65 -23.17 -26.00 14.06
CA THR A 65 -23.40 -26.70 12.78
C THR A 65 -24.41 -26.01 11.86
N ALA A 66 -25.04 -24.92 12.31
CA ALA A 66 -26.05 -24.17 11.56
C ALA A 66 -25.81 -22.66 11.65
N ASN A 67 -26.34 -21.89 10.69
CA ASN A 67 -26.23 -20.43 10.60
C ASN A 67 -24.80 -19.86 10.56
N LEU A 68 -23.82 -20.70 10.20
CA LEU A 68 -22.39 -20.37 10.25
C LEU A 68 -22.04 -19.05 9.57
N SER A 69 -22.52 -18.83 8.34
CA SER A 69 -22.23 -17.61 7.58
C SER A 69 -22.67 -16.33 8.32
N LYS A 70 -23.87 -16.32 8.92
CA LYS A 70 -24.38 -15.18 9.68
C LYS A 70 -23.56 -14.97 10.96
N THR A 71 -23.25 -16.06 11.67
CA THR A 71 -22.45 -16.01 12.90
C THR A 71 -21.05 -15.48 12.63
N VAL A 72 -20.38 -15.96 11.57
CA VAL A 72 -19.05 -15.49 11.15
C VAL A 72 -19.08 -14.00 10.83
N ALA A 73 -20.07 -13.53 10.06
CA ALA A 73 -20.18 -12.11 9.73
C ALA A 73 -20.39 -11.22 10.97
N ASN A 74 -21.22 -11.66 11.92
CA ASN A 74 -21.46 -10.95 13.17
C ASN A 74 -20.19 -10.91 14.04
N LEU A 75 -19.52 -12.05 14.23
CA LEU A 75 -18.30 -12.14 15.02
C LEU A 75 -17.17 -11.30 14.40
N LEU A 76 -17.04 -11.29 13.07
CA LEU A 76 -16.07 -10.41 12.39
C LEU A 76 -16.36 -8.93 12.67
N ALA A 77 -17.63 -8.52 12.65
CA ALA A 77 -18.01 -7.15 13.01
C ALA A 77 -17.68 -6.83 14.48
N SER A 78 -17.96 -7.75 15.40
CA SER A 78 -17.63 -7.61 16.83
C SER A 78 -16.11 -7.56 17.06
N ILE A 79 -15.32 -8.37 16.35
CA ILE A 79 -13.85 -8.32 16.36
C ILE A 79 -13.36 -6.95 15.90
N LYS A 80 -13.90 -6.40 14.81
CA LYS A 80 -13.53 -5.06 14.32
C LYS A 80 -13.83 -3.95 15.33
N LEU A 81 -14.92 -4.08 16.09
CA LEU A 81 -15.27 -3.12 17.15
C LEU A 81 -14.30 -3.20 18.33
N GLN A 82 -13.95 -4.40 18.79
CA GLN A 82 -13.01 -4.58 19.90
C GLN A 82 -11.57 -4.26 19.51
N ALA A 83 -11.16 -4.59 18.29
CA ALA A 83 -9.84 -4.29 17.77
C ALA A 83 -9.67 -2.82 17.36
N TYR A 84 -10.66 -1.96 17.59
CA TYR A 84 -10.62 -0.56 17.18
C TYR A 84 -9.32 0.13 17.60
N SER A 85 -8.69 0.80 16.65
CA SER A 85 -7.52 1.64 16.86
C SER A 85 -7.71 2.97 16.15
N PRO A 86 -7.21 4.08 16.74
CA PRO A 86 -6.99 5.32 16.00
C PRO A 86 -6.13 5.08 14.75
N PRO A 87 -6.19 6.00 13.76
CA PRO A 87 -5.31 5.97 12.60
C PRO A 87 -3.84 5.79 12.98
N LEU A 88 -3.14 4.88 12.30
CA LEU A 88 -1.72 4.66 12.52
C LEU A 88 -0.93 5.89 12.07
N PRO A 89 0.13 6.27 12.82
CA PRO A 89 0.97 7.40 12.45
C PRO A 89 1.65 7.18 11.09
N ILE A 90 1.93 8.27 10.39
CA ILE A 90 2.76 8.25 9.19
C ILE A 90 4.21 8.41 9.64
N GLU A 91 4.99 7.33 9.55
CA GLU A 91 6.39 7.30 9.98
C GLU A 91 7.31 7.55 8.76
N THR A 92 7.91 8.74 8.69
CA THR A 92 8.72 9.16 7.53
C THR A 92 10.22 8.90 7.68
N ASP A 93 10.64 8.32 8.80
CA ASP A 93 12.03 8.10 9.21
C ASP A 93 12.44 6.62 9.18
N ARG A 94 11.58 5.74 8.64
CA ARG A 94 11.80 4.30 8.62
C ARG A 94 11.06 3.63 7.46
N ILE A 95 11.53 2.44 7.10
CA ILE A 95 10.96 1.54 6.11
C ILE A 95 10.62 0.23 6.82
N HIS A 96 9.34 -0.15 6.82
CA HIS A 96 8.94 -1.45 7.35
C HIS A 96 9.06 -2.52 6.28
N VAL A 97 9.82 -3.56 6.57
CA VAL A 97 10.14 -4.68 5.68
C VAL A 97 9.59 -5.98 6.23
N ALA A 98 9.57 -7.06 5.45
CA ALA A 98 8.96 -8.33 5.85
C ALA A 98 9.56 -8.94 7.13
N ASN A 99 10.82 -8.62 7.44
CA ASN A 99 11.54 -9.14 8.61
C ASN A 99 11.81 -8.10 9.72
N GLY A 100 11.23 -6.90 9.65
CA GLY A 100 11.49 -5.88 10.67
C GLY A 100 11.30 -4.45 10.20
N THR A 101 12.12 -3.55 10.73
CA THR A 101 12.08 -2.11 10.43
C THR A 101 13.51 -1.58 10.24
N TYR A 102 13.74 -0.93 9.09
CA TYR A 102 15.00 -0.25 8.76
C TYR A 102 14.85 1.25 8.95
N PHE A 103 15.69 1.87 9.76
CA PHE A 103 15.62 3.29 10.09
C PHE A 103 16.56 4.11 9.20
N MET A 104 16.20 5.37 8.95
CA MET A 104 16.99 6.27 8.11
C MET A 104 18.36 6.63 8.70
N ASN A 105 18.61 6.33 9.98
CA ASN A 105 19.93 6.41 10.61
C ASN A 105 20.83 5.20 10.32
N GLY A 106 20.36 4.22 9.54
CA GLY A 106 21.09 3.01 9.17
C GLY A 106 20.90 1.82 10.12
N SER A 107 20.16 1.97 11.23
CA SER A 107 19.89 0.87 12.16
C SER A 107 18.74 -0.02 11.68
N PHE A 108 18.75 -1.28 12.13
CA PHE A 108 17.69 -2.26 11.84
C PHE A 108 17.26 -2.97 13.12
N THR A 109 15.95 -3.20 13.27
CA THR A 109 15.40 -4.10 14.28
C THR A 109 14.52 -5.16 13.60
N ALA A 110 14.57 -6.39 14.11
CA ALA A 110 13.65 -7.45 13.71
C ALA A 110 12.23 -7.26 14.28
N ASP A 111 12.08 -6.37 15.27
CA ASP A 111 10.79 -6.09 15.88
C ASP A 111 9.84 -5.43 14.88
N LYS A 112 8.62 -5.95 14.83
CA LYS A 112 7.55 -5.45 13.98
C LYS A 112 6.55 -4.63 14.79
N SER A 113 6.31 -3.41 14.34
CA SER A 113 5.20 -2.57 14.78
C SER A 113 4.07 -2.59 13.75
N TYR A 114 2.87 -2.20 14.18
CA TYR A 114 1.77 -1.89 13.25
C TYR A 114 2.14 -0.65 12.43
N CYS A 115 1.97 -0.74 11.11
CA CYS A 115 2.33 0.33 10.17
C CYS A 115 1.34 0.40 9.01
N ASN A 116 1.25 1.58 8.36
CA ASN A 116 0.41 1.76 7.17
C ASN A 116 0.96 1.02 5.94
N ASN A 117 2.30 0.88 5.85
CA ASN A 117 2.99 0.27 4.73
C ASN A 117 4.05 -0.70 5.24
N ARG A 118 3.90 -1.99 4.95
CA ARG A 118 4.95 -2.99 5.08
C ARG A 118 5.31 -3.52 3.71
N LEU A 119 6.59 -3.52 3.39
CA LEU A 119 7.12 -4.11 2.16
C LEU A 119 7.15 -5.63 2.28
N THR A 120 6.94 -6.32 1.15
CA THR A 120 6.89 -7.79 1.06
C THR A 120 8.28 -8.45 1.11
N VAL A 121 9.34 -7.64 1.04
CA VAL A 121 10.73 -8.10 1.00
C VAL A 121 11.42 -7.93 2.35
N ALA A 122 12.38 -8.82 2.64
CA ALA A 122 13.23 -8.74 3.81
C ALA A 122 14.44 -7.84 3.57
N TYR A 123 14.85 -7.09 4.59
CA TYR A 123 16.14 -6.41 4.60
C TYR A 123 17.26 -7.41 4.88
N ASN A 124 18.31 -7.38 4.06
CA ASN A 124 19.52 -8.17 4.23
C ASN A 124 20.75 -7.25 4.07
N PRO A 125 21.50 -6.97 5.15
CA PRO A 125 22.69 -6.12 5.08
C PRO A 125 23.82 -6.76 4.24
N ASP A 126 23.84 -8.08 4.14
CA ASP A 126 24.83 -8.85 3.38
C ASP A 126 24.34 -9.22 1.97
N ALA A 127 23.31 -8.52 1.46
CA ALA A 127 22.76 -8.78 0.14
C ALA A 127 23.85 -8.61 -0.95
N PRO A 128 24.03 -9.60 -1.85
CA PRO A 128 24.99 -9.46 -2.94
C PRO A 128 24.55 -8.35 -3.88
N THR A 129 25.52 -7.73 -4.57
CA THR A 129 25.23 -6.73 -5.60
C THR A 129 24.26 -7.28 -6.63
N PRO A 130 23.14 -6.58 -6.93
CA PRO A 130 22.10 -7.08 -7.83
C PRO A 130 22.54 -6.93 -9.30
N LYS A 131 23.52 -7.74 -9.74
CA LYS A 131 24.19 -7.63 -11.05
C LYS A 131 23.22 -7.60 -12.23
N LYS A 132 22.20 -8.47 -12.24
CA LYS A 132 21.18 -8.52 -13.31
C LYS A 132 20.36 -7.24 -13.41
N TRP A 133 19.99 -6.67 -12.26
CA TRP A 133 19.25 -5.41 -12.21
C TRP A 133 20.11 -4.24 -12.71
N LEU A 134 21.36 -4.16 -12.25
CA LEU A 134 22.29 -3.12 -12.69
C LEU A 134 22.62 -3.23 -14.18
N GLN A 135 22.79 -4.45 -14.70
CA GLN A 135 22.97 -4.69 -16.13
C GLN A 135 21.75 -4.21 -16.91
N PHE A 136 20.55 -4.63 -16.51
CA PHE A 136 19.30 -4.18 -17.13
C PHE A 136 19.18 -2.64 -17.14
N LEU A 137 19.49 -1.97 -16.03
CA LEU A 137 19.49 -0.51 -15.98
C LEU A 137 20.54 0.11 -16.91
N SER A 138 21.74 -0.47 -17.01
CA SER A 138 22.80 0.00 -17.90
C SER A 138 22.46 -0.16 -19.39
N GLU A 139 21.68 -1.19 -19.74
CA GLU A 139 21.16 -1.40 -21.08
C GLU A 139 20.01 -0.44 -21.41
N LEU A 140 19.25 -0.02 -20.40
CA LEU A 140 18.06 0.82 -20.55
C LEU A 140 18.36 2.32 -20.51
N LEU A 141 19.24 2.78 -19.62
CA LEU A 141 19.46 4.19 -19.29
C LEU A 141 20.92 4.60 -19.46
N GLN A 142 21.17 5.90 -19.64
CA GLN A 142 22.53 6.44 -19.58
C GLN A 142 23.09 6.30 -18.14
N PRO A 143 24.40 6.09 -17.97
CA PRO A 143 25.01 5.90 -16.65
C PRO A 143 24.66 7.01 -15.65
N GLU A 144 24.56 8.26 -16.10
CA GLU A 144 24.20 9.44 -15.33
C GLU A 144 22.73 9.47 -14.85
N ASP A 145 21.82 8.79 -15.56
CA ASP A 145 20.39 8.73 -15.22
C ASP A 145 20.08 7.63 -14.21
N ILE A 146 20.94 6.62 -14.09
CA ILE A 146 20.75 5.47 -13.18
C ILE A 146 20.66 5.92 -11.71
N PRO A 147 21.55 6.78 -11.18
CA PRO A 147 21.43 7.29 -9.82
C PRO A 147 20.11 8.04 -9.59
N THR A 148 19.66 8.84 -10.55
CA THR A 148 18.40 9.59 -10.46
C THR A 148 17.20 8.66 -10.31
N LEU A 149 17.14 7.58 -11.12
CA LEU A 149 16.10 6.57 -10.96
C LEU A 149 16.19 5.91 -9.58
N GLN A 150 17.38 5.45 -9.18
CA GLN A 150 17.57 4.76 -7.89
C GLN A 150 17.18 5.64 -6.69
N GLU A 151 17.54 6.92 -6.72
CA GLU A 151 17.17 7.90 -5.69
C GLU A 151 15.65 8.10 -5.65
N PHE A 152 15.00 8.25 -6.81
CA PHE A 152 13.54 8.35 -6.87
C PHE A 152 12.85 7.09 -6.33
N LEU A 153 13.36 5.90 -6.65
CA LEU A 153 12.84 4.65 -6.12
C LEU A 153 13.03 4.54 -4.60
N GLY A 154 14.19 4.96 -4.08
CA GLY A 154 14.45 5.05 -2.64
C GLY A 154 13.51 6.02 -1.93
N TYR A 155 13.26 7.20 -2.54
CA TYR A 155 12.28 8.17 -2.07
C TYR A 155 10.86 7.57 -1.99
N CYS A 156 10.51 6.69 -2.93
CA CYS A 156 9.22 6.00 -2.91
C CYS A 156 9.06 4.98 -1.78
N LEU A 157 10.12 4.58 -1.07
CA LEU A 157 10.04 3.63 0.05
C LEU A 157 9.52 4.25 1.35
N LEU A 158 9.53 5.58 1.46
CA LEU A 158 9.10 6.31 2.66
C LEU A 158 7.78 7.03 2.40
N PRO A 159 6.85 7.18 3.36
CA PRO A 159 5.59 7.89 3.16
C PRO A 159 5.73 9.43 3.25
N THR A 160 6.60 10.03 2.42
CA THR A 160 6.85 11.49 2.39
C THR A 160 6.74 12.15 1.01
N THR A 161 6.28 13.39 0.96
CA THR A 161 6.17 14.23 -0.25
C THR A 161 7.25 15.31 -0.34
N LYS A 162 8.25 15.28 0.56
CA LYS A 162 9.30 16.32 0.67
C LYS A 162 10.06 16.57 -0.64
N GLY A 163 10.21 15.56 -1.49
CA GLY A 163 10.86 15.72 -2.79
C GLY A 163 10.04 16.55 -3.77
N GLN A 164 8.70 16.55 -3.64
CA GLN A 164 7.79 17.25 -4.55
C GLN A 164 8.01 16.89 -6.03
N LYS A 165 8.39 15.64 -6.30
CA LYS A 165 8.66 15.10 -7.65
C LYS A 165 7.78 13.91 -7.98
N MET A 166 7.45 13.80 -9.26
CA MET A 166 7.02 12.60 -9.97
C MET A 166 8.03 12.26 -11.07
N LEU A 167 8.11 11.00 -11.48
CA LEU A 167 9.07 10.54 -12.48
C LEU A 167 8.35 10.04 -13.73
N MET A 168 8.77 10.57 -14.87
CA MET A 168 8.40 10.13 -16.21
C MET A 168 9.58 9.37 -16.78
N LEU A 169 9.40 8.11 -17.12
CA LEU A 169 10.38 7.35 -17.87
C LEU A 169 9.85 7.16 -19.29
N ILE A 170 10.50 7.81 -20.24
CA ILE A 170 10.03 7.95 -21.61
C ILE A 170 10.91 7.20 -22.60
N GLY A 171 10.31 6.68 -23.67
CA GLY A 171 11.03 6.00 -24.74
C GLY A 171 10.09 5.19 -25.62
N LYS A 172 10.60 4.53 -26.67
CA LYS A 172 9.77 3.75 -27.59
C LYS A 172 9.19 2.49 -26.95
N GLY A 173 8.10 1.98 -27.53
CA GLY A 173 7.52 0.70 -27.12
C GLY A 173 8.55 -0.44 -27.20
N GLY A 174 8.53 -1.36 -26.22
CA GLY A 174 9.37 -2.57 -26.25
C GLY A 174 10.78 -2.45 -25.66
N GLU A 175 11.19 -1.28 -25.18
CA GLU A 175 12.54 -1.08 -24.58
C GLU A 175 12.71 -1.69 -23.19
N GLY A 176 11.60 -2.00 -22.49
CA GLY A 176 11.63 -2.64 -21.18
C GLY A 176 11.30 -1.74 -19.98
N LYS A 177 10.85 -0.50 -20.19
CA LYS A 177 10.42 0.45 -19.13
C LYS A 177 9.51 -0.19 -18.08
N SER A 178 8.46 -0.88 -18.51
CA SER A 178 7.48 -1.53 -17.62
C SER A 178 8.08 -2.65 -16.76
N ARG A 179 9.29 -3.16 -17.07
CA ARG A 179 9.99 -4.12 -16.19
C ARG A 179 10.42 -3.49 -14.87
N ILE A 180 10.70 -2.18 -14.85
CA ILE A 180 10.92 -1.44 -13.61
C ILE A 180 9.67 -1.50 -12.73
N GLY A 181 8.48 -1.26 -13.32
CA GLY A 181 7.20 -1.37 -12.64
C GLY A 181 6.97 -2.74 -11.99
N LEU A 182 7.31 -3.83 -12.69
CA LEU A 182 7.19 -5.20 -12.15
C LEU A 182 8.16 -5.49 -10.99
N VAL A 183 9.41 -5.02 -11.10
CA VAL A 183 10.39 -5.17 -10.01
C VAL A 183 9.91 -4.42 -8.78
N ILE A 184 9.46 -3.17 -8.94
CA ILE A 184 8.96 -2.37 -7.81
C ILE A 184 7.67 -2.94 -7.23
N ARG A 185 6.76 -3.48 -8.05
CA ARG A 185 5.57 -4.22 -7.57
C ARG A 185 5.97 -5.36 -6.63
N SER A 186 7.04 -6.07 -6.97
CA SER A 186 7.54 -7.18 -6.16
C SER A 186 8.15 -6.72 -4.83
N LEU A 187 8.64 -5.47 -4.75
CA LEU A 187 9.17 -4.86 -3.52
C LEU A 187 8.05 -4.26 -2.65
N LEU A 188 7.16 -3.47 -3.26
CA LEU A 188 6.14 -2.69 -2.58
C LEU A 188 4.88 -3.49 -2.27
N GLY A 189 4.61 -4.55 -3.03
CA GLY A 189 3.37 -5.31 -2.96
C GLY A 189 2.15 -4.38 -3.04
N ASP A 190 1.33 -4.43 -2.01
CA ASP A 190 0.10 -3.65 -1.92
C ASP A 190 0.33 -2.19 -1.60
N SER A 191 1.54 -1.78 -1.20
CA SER A 191 1.88 -0.37 -1.09
C SER A 191 1.99 0.33 -2.46
N MET A 192 1.91 -0.44 -3.56
CA MET A 192 1.86 0.08 -4.92
C MET A 192 0.44 0.02 -5.49
N ASN A 193 0.03 1.05 -6.21
CA ASN A 193 -1.18 1.06 -7.02
C ASN A 193 -0.82 1.14 -8.52
N THR A 194 -1.61 0.51 -9.38
CA THR A 194 -1.48 0.63 -10.83
C THR A 194 -2.78 1.21 -11.38
N THR A 195 -2.71 2.40 -11.98
CA THR A 195 -3.86 3.11 -12.56
C THR A 195 -3.36 4.13 -13.58
N SER A 196 -4.26 4.94 -14.15
CA SER A 196 -3.87 6.03 -15.05
C SER A 196 -3.80 7.37 -14.32
N ILE A 197 -2.79 8.18 -14.63
CA ILE A 197 -2.63 9.52 -14.06
C ILE A 197 -3.77 10.47 -14.45
N GLN A 198 -4.32 10.32 -15.67
CA GLN A 198 -5.51 11.02 -16.15
C GLN A 198 -6.75 10.67 -15.31
N LYS A 199 -6.87 9.40 -14.89
CA LYS A 199 -7.96 8.95 -14.03
C LYS A 199 -7.85 9.56 -12.63
N VAL A 200 -6.64 9.72 -12.09
CA VAL A 200 -6.42 10.38 -10.80
C VAL A 200 -6.86 11.84 -10.83
N GLU A 201 -6.58 12.56 -11.91
CA GLU A 201 -6.99 13.96 -12.06
C GLU A 201 -8.52 14.11 -12.22
N SER A 202 -9.16 13.23 -12.98
CA SER A 202 -10.58 13.35 -13.36
C SER A 202 -11.56 12.66 -12.41
N ASN A 203 -11.15 11.57 -11.75
CA ASN A 203 -12.05 10.73 -10.93
C ASN A 203 -11.74 10.85 -9.44
N ARG A 204 -12.71 11.36 -8.68
CA ARG A 204 -12.63 11.49 -7.21
C ARG A 204 -12.45 10.16 -6.46
N PHE A 205 -13.05 9.07 -6.96
CA PHE A 205 -12.94 7.76 -6.33
C PHE A 205 -11.54 7.18 -6.50
N SER A 206 -10.91 7.42 -7.65
CA SER A 206 -9.54 6.96 -7.91
C SER A 206 -8.50 7.64 -7.02
N ARG A 207 -8.79 8.83 -6.47
CA ARG A 207 -7.93 9.47 -5.47
C ARG A 207 -7.99 8.76 -4.12
N ALA A 208 -9.16 8.26 -3.72
CA ALA A 208 -9.29 7.49 -2.48
C ALA A 208 -8.59 6.13 -2.55
N ASP A 209 -8.40 5.57 -3.76
CA ASP A 209 -7.63 4.32 -3.95
C ASP A 209 -6.12 4.50 -3.70
N LEU A 210 -5.63 5.75 -3.67
CA LEU A 210 -4.24 6.10 -3.39
C LEU A 210 -3.93 6.25 -1.90
N GLU A 211 -4.95 6.15 -1.04
CA GLU A 211 -4.75 6.19 0.40
C GLU A 211 -3.85 5.05 0.86
N ASN A 212 -2.91 5.39 1.74
CA ASN A 212 -1.90 4.48 2.25
C ASN A 212 -1.06 3.80 1.15
N LYS A 213 -0.96 4.39 -0.04
CA LYS A 213 -0.07 3.91 -1.11
C LYS A 213 1.21 4.75 -1.15
N LEU A 214 2.34 4.09 -1.36
CA LEU A 214 3.66 4.70 -1.48
C LEU A 214 3.96 5.11 -2.92
N LEU A 215 3.51 4.32 -3.89
CA LEU A 215 3.76 4.55 -5.31
C LEU A 215 2.51 4.22 -6.11
N MET A 216 2.22 5.06 -7.08
CA MET A 216 1.30 4.76 -8.16
C MET A 216 2.10 4.69 -9.45
N VAL A 217 1.86 3.62 -10.21
CA VAL A 217 2.49 3.38 -11.51
C VAL A 217 1.44 3.50 -12.60
N ASP A 218 1.75 4.30 -13.63
CA ASP A 218 1.05 4.32 -14.90
C ASP A 218 1.90 3.60 -15.95
N ASP A 219 1.53 2.37 -16.31
CA ASP A 219 2.38 1.51 -17.14
C ASP A 219 2.34 1.85 -18.64
N ASP A 220 1.30 2.57 -19.07
CA ASP A 220 1.08 3.00 -20.45
C ASP A 220 0.33 4.33 -20.45
N MET A 221 1.08 5.39 -20.17
CA MET A 221 0.53 6.72 -20.01
C MET A 221 -0.02 7.22 -21.35
N ASP A 222 -1.29 7.61 -21.35
CA ASP A 222 -1.90 8.33 -22.46
C ASP A 222 -1.17 9.67 -22.69
N MET A 223 -0.71 9.89 -23.91
CA MET A 223 0.01 11.08 -24.33
C MET A 223 -0.92 12.29 -24.57
N SER A 224 -2.23 12.10 -24.48
CA SER A 224 -3.20 13.19 -24.53
C SER A 224 -2.92 14.21 -23.42
N ALA A 225 -2.90 15.49 -23.82
CA ALA A 225 -2.59 16.56 -22.89
C ALA A 225 -3.70 16.69 -21.83
N LEU A 226 -3.29 16.77 -20.56
CA LEU A 226 -4.23 16.90 -19.45
C LEU A 226 -4.99 18.24 -19.51
N PRO A 227 -6.34 18.24 -19.41
CA PRO A 227 -7.11 19.47 -19.37
C PRO A 227 -6.82 20.34 -18.13
N LYS A 228 -6.53 19.68 -16.99
CA LYS A 228 -6.18 20.30 -15.71
C LYS A 228 -5.14 19.41 -15.01
N THR A 229 -4.39 19.98 -14.06
CA THR A 229 -3.31 19.29 -13.34
C THR A 229 -3.36 19.57 -11.84
N ASN A 230 -4.49 20.08 -11.34
CA ASN A 230 -4.58 20.65 -10.00
C ASN A 230 -4.46 19.58 -8.92
N TYR A 231 -5.10 18.42 -9.12
CA TYR A 231 -5.03 17.34 -8.15
C TYR A 231 -3.67 16.67 -8.18
N ILE A 232 -3.11 16.40 -9.36
CA ILE A 232 -1.75 15.86 -9.47
C ILE A 232 -0.74 16.76 -8.76
N LYS A 233 -0.76 18.08 -9.03
CA LYS A 233 0.12 19.05 -8.35
C LYS A 233 -0.07 19.03 -6.83
N SER A 234 -1.32 18.97 -6.37
CA SER A 234 -1.66 18.97 -4.95
C SER A 234 -1.21 17.70 -4.24
N ILE A 235 -1.33 16.53 -4.90
CA ILE A 235 -0.90 15.24 -4.35
C ILE A 235 0.63 15.19 -4.25
N VAL A 236 1.34 15.56 -5.33
CA VAL A 236 2.81 15.56 -5.36
C VAL A 236 3.42 16.48 -4.29
N THR A 237 2.71 17.53 -3.89
CA THR A 237 3.15 18.47 -2.85
C THR A 237 2.27 18.45 -1.60
N SER A 238 1.60 17.33 -1.34
CA SER A 238 0.65 17.25 -0.23
C SER A 238 1.39 17.28 1.10
N GLU A 239 1.15 18.34 1.89
CA GLU A 239 1.59 18.42 3.30
C GLU A 239 0.40 18.32 4.28
N CYS A 240 -0.82 18.52 3.76
CA CYS A 240 -2.06 18.54 4.52
C CYS A 240 -3.05 17.49 3.99
N LYS A 241 -4.07 17.19 4.81
CA LYS A 241 -5.19 16.34 4.40
C LYS A 241 -5.96 16.97 3.25
N MET A 242 -6.51 16.11 2.40
CA MET A 242 -7.36 16.44 1.27
C MET A 242 -8.72 15.74 1.41
N ASP A 243 -9.76 16.32 0.79
CA ASP A 243 -11.08 15.68 0.68
C ASP A 243 -11.00 14.44 -0.21
N MET A 244 -11.29 13.29 0.39
CA MET A 244 -11.40 11.99 -0.25
C MET A 244 -12.87 11.56 -0.32
N GLU A 245 -13.20 10.84 -1.38
CA GLU A 245 -14.54 10.31 -1.60
C GLU A 245 -14.46 8.84 -2.02
N ARG A 246 -15.18 7.97 -1.29
CA ARG A 246 -15.43 6.58 -1.69
C ARG A 246 -16.89 6.42 -2.10
N LYS A 247 -17.15 5.52 -3.05
CA LYS A 247 -18.51 5.26 -3.53
C LYS A 247 -19.39 4.79 -2.37
N GLY A 248 -20.51 5.48 -2.14
CA GLY A 248 -21.47 5.12 -1.08
C GLY A 248 -21.05 5.50 0.34
N VAL A 249 -19.99 6.30 0.51
CA VAL A 249 -19.50 6.76 1.81
C VAL A 249 -19.49 8.29 1.84
N GLN A 250 -19.73 8.89 3.01
CA GLN A 250 -19.56 10.34 3.20
C GLN A 250 -18.12 10.77 2.93
N SER A 251 -17.92 11.98 2.40
CA SER A 251 -16.58 12.54 2.21
C SER A 251 -15.83 12.65 3.54
N TYR A 252 -14.51 12.47 3.48
CA TYR A 252 -13.65 12.50 4.65
C TYR A 252 -12.26 13.02 4.28
N GLN A 253 -11.47 13.36 5.29
CA GLN A 253 -10.16 13.97 5.12
C GLN A 253 -9.04 12.92 5.29
N SER A 254 -8.15 12.85 4.31
CA SER A 254 -6.98 11.95 4.36
C SER A 254 -5.73 12.60 3.78
N GLN A 255 -4.57 12.24 4.33
CA GLN A 255 -3.28 12.72 3.85
C GLN A 255 -2.73 11.71 2.85
N LEU A 256 -2.44 12.18 1.64
CA LEU A 256 -1.83 11.37 0.59
C LEU A 256 -0.32 11.62 0.58
N TYR A 257 0.44 10.55 0.42
CA TYR A 257 1.89 10.60 0.26
C TYR A 257 2.37 9.80 -0.95
N VAL A 258 1.47 9.33 -1.79
CA VAL A 258 1.80 8.55 -2.99
C VAL A 258 2.69 9.36 -3.95
N ARG A 259 3.67 8.70 -4.56
CA ARG A 259 4.46 9.27 -5.68
C ARG A 259 3.96 8.68 -7.00
N PHE A 260 4.19 9.39 -8.10
CA PHE A 260 3.82 8.93 -9.43
C PHE A 260 5.06 8.52 -10.23
N LEU A 261 5.02 7.30 -10.78
CA LEU A 261 5.97 6.79 -11.76
C LEU A 261 5.19 6.43 -13.01
N CYS A 262 5.48 7.11 -14.12
CA CYS A 262 4.71 6.92 -15.34
C CYS A 262 5.65 6.51 -16.48
N PHE A 263 5.24 5.49 -17.23
CA PHE A 263 5.90 5.02 -18.45
C PHE A 263 5.13 5.53 -19.66
N GLY A 264 5.83 6.07 -20.65
CA GLY A 264 5.18 6.57 -21.86
C GLY A 264 6.15 6.77 -23.01
N ASN A 265 5.62 7.23 -24.14
CA ASN A 265 6.42 7.57 -25.32
C ASN A 265 6.88 9.04 -25.34
N GLY A 266 6.51 9.83 -24.33
CA GLY A 266 6.93 11.21 -24.15
C GLY A 266 6.54 11.75 -22.79
N ALA A 267 6.93 13.00 -22.52
CA ALA A 267 6.63 13.65 -21.25
C ALA A 267 5.14 14.04 -21.15
N LEU A 268 4.63 14.11 -19.92
CA LEU A 268 3.26 14.50 -19.66
C LEU A 268 3.08 16.00 -19.90
N THR A 269 2.11 16.35 -20.76
CA THR A 269 1.80 17.74 -21.12
C THR A 269 0.42 18.13 -20.62
N ALA A 270 0.19 19.44 -20.48
CA ALA A 270 -1.10 20.00 -20.07
C ALA A 270 -1.57 21.05 -21.08
N LEU A 271 -2.87 21.04 -21.40
CA LEU A 271 -3.46 21.94 -22.41
C LEU A 271 -3.44 23.41 -21.98
N HIS A 272 -3.76 23.65 -20.70
CA HIS A 272 -4.00 25.00 -20.18
C HIS A 272 -3.02 25.41 -19.08
N ASP A 273 -2.14 24.50 -18.65
CA ASP A 273 -1.14 24.77 -17.62
C ASP A 273 0.26 24.83 -18.25
N LYS A 274 0.63 26.03 -18.71
CA LYS A 274 2.00 26.34 -19.17
C LYS A 274 2.90 26.83 -18.03
N SER A 275 2.46 26.71 -16.77
CA SER A 275 3.22 27.22 -15.63
C SER A 275 4.40 26.30 -15.32
N ASP A 276 5.50 26.91 -14.87
CA ASP A 276 6.67 26.20 -14.34
C ASP A 276 6.31 25.25 -13.18
N GLY A 277 5.20 25.53 -12.48
CA GLY A 277 4.71 24.71 -11.37
C GLY A 277 4.48 23.25 -11.73
N PHE A 278 3.94 22.94 -12.91
CA PHE A 278 3.73 21.54 -13.30
C PHE A 278 5.02 20.88 -13.78
N PHE A 279 5.81 21.58 -14.61
CA PHE A 279 7.05 21.05 -15.17
C PHE A 279 8.13 20.79 -14.12
N ARG A 280 8.32 21.70 -13.15
CA ARG A 280 9.32 21.53 -12.09
C ARG A 280 9.06 20.32 -11.19
N ARG A 281 7.85 19.75 -11.20
CA ARG A 281 7.48 18.54 -10.46
C ARG A 281 7.82 17.27 -11.22
N GLN A 282 8.18 17.35 -12.50
CA GLN A 282 8.54 16.20 -13.33
C GLN A 282 10.06 16.00 -13.35
N ILE A 283 10.48 14.79 -13.05
CA ILE A 283 11.78 14.26 -13.48
C ILE A 283 11.49 13.48 -14.76
N VAL A 284 12.21 13.76 -15.83
CA VAL A 284 12.07 13.05 -17.10
C VAL A 284 13.37 12.31 -17.37
N LEU A 285 13.31 10.98 -17.40
CA LEU A 285 14.40 10.12 -17.84
C LEU A 285 14.05 9.53 -19.18
N THR A 286 15.02 9.48 -20.09
CA THR A 286 14.84 8.93 -21.44
C THR A 286 15.65 7.65 -21.56
N THR A 287 15.01 6.60 -22.05
CA THR A 287 15.69 5.34 -22.36
C THR A 287 16.67 5.52 -23.53
N LYS A 288 17.66 4.65 -23.61
CA LYS A 288 18.54 4.58 -24.78
C LYS A 288 17.77 4.14 -26.01
N ASP A 289 18.05 4.78 -27.13
CA ASP A 289 17.68 4.24 -28.44
C ASP A 289 18.35 2.87 -28.62
N ARG A 290 17.56 1.85 -28.95
CA ARG A 290 18.04 0.53 -29.37
C ARG A 290 18.24 0.46 -30.88
#